data_AF-A0A7S3B0T4-F1
#
_entry.id   AF-A0A7S3B0T4-F1
#
_cell.length_a   1.000
_cell.length_b   1.000
_cell.length_c   1.000
_cell.angle_alpha   90.00
_cell.angle_beta   90.00
_cell.angle_gamma   90.00
#
_symmetry.space_group_name_H-M   'P 1'
#
loop_
_entity.id
_entity.type
_entity.pdbx_description
1 polymer ?
#
loop_
_entity_poly.entity_id
_entity_poly.type
_entity_poly.pdbx_seq_one_letter_code
_entity_poly.pdbx_strand_id
1 'polypeptide(L)'
;VEAYTLPQFQETLDAYASIDARQLRDNLAYFLRAVVPVAAEVGVYMAIHPDDPPMPLLGLPRVVSTNEDVEFILGAVDNVHNGLTFCVGSYASSASNQVEAMAEQHATRTHFVHLRNVKRLDAEGSFVESDHLDGEVDMFRIVRSFLNERRRRHVEGWGADGSLPFRPDHGHQMLDDLNGKATNPGYSAIGRLRGLAELRGLEEGIVRSEQESSGEGAAAAAKRSRVA
;
A
#
# COMPACT_ATOMS: atom_id res chain seq x y z
N VAL A 1 12.33 -9.58 12.27
CA VAL A 1 12.87 -10.17 11.03
C VAL A 1 13.06 -11.64 11.33
N GLU A 2 12.33 -12.51 10.64
CA GLU A 2 12.69 -13.93 10.66
C GLU A 2 14.04 -14.07 9.93
N ALA A 3 15.04 -14.59 10.62
CA ALA A 3 16.39 -14.76 10.09
C ALA A 3 16.75 -16.23 10.23
N TYR A 4 16.99 -16.89 9.10
CA TYR A 4 17.25 -18.32 9.04
C TYR A 4 18.71 -18.57 8.64
N THR A 5 19.35 -19.56 9.25
CA THR A 5 20.46 -20.26 8.59
C THR A 5 19.91 -21.12 7.44
N LEU A 6 20.75 -21.50 6.47
CA LEU A 6 20.29 -22.35 5.35
C LEU A 6 19.58 -23.64 5.78
N PRO A 7 20.04 -24.39 6.81
CA PRO A 7 19.33 -25.58 7.28
C PRO A 7 17.96 -25.26 7.89
N GLN A 8 17.86 -24.21 8.71
CA GLN A 8 16.58 -23.79 9.30
C GLN A 8 15.61 -23.30 8.21
N PHE A 9 16.13 -22.66 7.17
CA PHE A 9 15.34 -22.22 6.05
C PHE A 9 14.74 -23.41 5.28
N GLN A 10 15.53 -24.44 5.01
CA GLN A 10 15.05 -25.67 4.38
C GLN A 10 13.95 -26.35 5.22
N GLU A 11 14.16 -26.48 6.53
CA GLU A 11 13.17 -27.06 7.44
C GLU A 11 11.85 -26.27 7.42
N THR A 12 11.94 -24.94 7.33
CA THR A 12 10.76 -24.07 7.21
C THR A 12 10.04 -24.26 5.87
N LEU A 13 10.77 -24.42 4.77
CA LEU A 13 10.18 -24.72 3.45
C LEU A 13 9.47 -26.08 3.44
N ASP A 14 10.09 -27.09 4.06
CA ASP A 14 9.56 -28.46 4.10
C ASP A 14 8.20 -28.53 4.80
N ALA A 15 7.94 -27.63 5.77
CA ALA A 15 6.65 -27.52 6.45
C ALA A 15 5.49 -27.14 5.51
N TYR A 16 5.79 -26.53 4.36
CA TYR A 16 4.81 -26.13 3.33
C TYR A 16 4.73 -27.12 2.16
N ALA A 17 5.45 -28.25 2.20
CA ALA A 17 5.55 -29.18 1.07
C ALA A 17 4.20 -29.73 0.56
N SER A 18 3.16 -29.74 1.41
CA SER A 18 1.80 -30.17 1.04
C SER A 18 0.78 -29.04 0.95
N ILE A 19 1.22 -27.78 1.03
CA ILE A 19 0.35 -26.59 1.03
C ILE A 19 0.43 -25.91 -0.34
N ASP A 20 -0.60 -26.10 -1.16
CA ASP A 20 -0.77 -25.37 -2.41
C ASP A 20 -1.46 -24.00 -2.19
N ALA A 21 -1.63 -23.23 -3.27
CA ALA A 21 -2.26 -21.91 -3.20
C ALA A 21 -3.71 -21.96 -2.70
N ARG A 22 -4.46 -23.03 -3.03
CA ARG A 22 -5.84 -23.19 -2.56
C ARG A 22 -5.86 -23.44 -1.06
N GLN A 23 -5.05 -24.35 -0.57
CA GLN A 23 -4.95 -24.64 0.85
C GLN A 23 -4.46 -23.42 1.64
N LEU A 24 -3.50 -22.65 1.11
CA LEU A 24 -3.04 -21.42 1.76
C LEU A 24 -4.15 -20.35 1.81
N ARG A 25 -4.92 -20.19 0.72
CA ARG A 25 -6.12 -19.31 0.70
C ARG A 25 -7.17 -19.75 1.72
N ASP A 26 -7.44 -21.04 1.83
CA ASP A 26 -8.39 -21.59 2.82
C ASP A 26 -7.90 -21.35 4.25
N ASN A 27 -6.60 -21.51 4.51
CA ASN A 27 -5.98 -21.21 5.81
C ASN A 27 -6.11 -19.73 6.17
N LEU A 28 -5.86 -18.82 5.20
CA LEU A 28 -6.04 -17.38 5.38
C LEU A 28 -7.50 -17.03 5.66
N ALA A 29 -8.45 -17.60 4.90
CA ALA A 29 -9.87 -17.38 5.11
C ALA A 29 -10.32 -17.88 6.50
N TYR A 30 -9.80 -19.02 6.96
CA TYR A 30 -10.04 -19.51 8.33
C TYR A 30 -9.57 -18.50 9.38
N PHE A 31 -8.33 -17.99 9.24
CA PHE A 31 -7.79 -16.96 10.12
C PHE A 31 -8.66 -15.70 10.13
N LEU A 32 -9.00 -15.16 8.96
CA LEU A 32 -9.83 -13.95 8.83
C LEU A 32 -11.20 -14.11 9.47
N ARG A 33 -11.88 -15.25 9.26
CA ARG A 33 -13.18 -15.55 9.89
C ARG A 33 -13.11 -15.55 11.41
N ALA A 34 -11.96 -15.90 11.99
CA ALA A 34 -11.75 -15.87 13.43
C ALA A 34 -11.43 -14.45 13.95
N VAL A 35 -10.57 -13.69 13.26
CA VAL A 35 -10.05 -12.42 13.78
C VAL A 35 -10.85 -11.18 13.41
N VAL A 36 -11.49 -11.16 12.23
CA VAL A 36 -12.25 -9.97 11.75
C VAL A 36 -13.42 -9.62 12.67
N PRO A 37 -14.24 -10.58 13.17
CA PRO A 37 -15.32 -10.25 14.09
C PRO A 37 -14.82 -9.59 15.38
N VAL A 38 -13.69 -10.06 15.91
CA VAL A 38 -13.06 -9.48 17.10
C VAL A 38 -12.55 -8.07 16.80
N ALA A 39 -11.88 -7.88 15.65
CA ALA A 39 -11.42 -6.56 15.21
C ALA A 39 -12.59 -5.56 15.09
N ALA A 40 -13.73 -6.00 14.55
CA ALA A 40 -14.94 -5.18 14.48
C ALA A 40 -15.52 -4.84 15.86
N GLU A 41 -15.57 -5.81 16.79
CA GLU A 41 -16.05 -5.60 18.17
C GLU A 41 -15.26 -4.50 18.90
N VAL A 42 -13.94 -4.46 18.70
CA VAL A 42 -13.05 -3.49 19.37
C VAL A 42 -12.73 -2.25 18.52
N GLY A 43 -13.34 -2.12 17.34
CA GLY A 43 -13.16 -0.96 16.46
C GLY A 43 -11.79 -0.87 15.75
N VAL A 44 -11.09 -1.99 15.56
CA VAL A 44 -9.81 -2.08 14.85
C VAL A 44 -10.03 -2.39 13.37
N TYR A 45 -9.41 -1.62 12.48
CA TYR A 45 -9.40 -1.89 11.04
C TYR A 45 -8.14 -2.66 10.67
N MET A 46 -8.29 -3.89 10.17
CA MET A 46 -7.16 -4.69 9.69
C MET A 46 -6.77 -4.29 8.27
N ALA A 47 -5.48 -4.29 7.98
CA ALA A 47 -4.94 -3.86 6.68
C ALA A 47 -3.90 -4.87 6.18
N ILE A 48 -4.33 -5.94 5.52
CA ILE A 48 -3.39 -6.97 5.00
C ILE A 48 -2.50 -6.38 3.90
N HIS A 49 -1.20 -6.64 3.99
CA HIS A 49 -0.23 -6.18 2.99
C HIS A 49 -0.10 -7.19 1.85
N PRO A 50 0.09 -6.75 0.59
CA PRO A 50 0.36 -7.68 -0.50
C PRO A 50 1.70 -8.41 -0.36
N ASP A 51 1.82 -9.51 -1.08
CA ASP A 51 3.09 -10.20 -1.24
C ASP A 51 4.09 -9.32 -2.02
N ASP A 52 5.38 -9.43 -1.69
CA ASP A 52 6.46 -8.65 -2.34
C ASP A 52 7.68 -9.53 -2.60
N PRO A 53 7.96 -9.95 -3.85
CA PRO A 53 7.16 -9.70 -5.06
C PRO A 53 5.79 -10.41 -5.07
N PRO A 54 4.80 -9.91 -5.84
CA PRO A 54 3.45 -10.46 -5.93
C PRO A 54 3.38 -11.68 -6.86
N MET A 55 4.19 -12.71 -6.60
CA MET A 55 4.24 -13.95 -7.36
C MET A 55 4.77 -15.11 -6.50
N PRO A 56 4.42 -16.37 -6.80
CA PRO A 56 5.01 -17.53 -6.15
C PRO A 56 6.54 -17.52 -6.22
N LEU A 57 7.21 -17.88 -5.13
CA LEU A 57 8.66 -17.81 -5.01
C LEU A 57 9.16 -18.99 -4.18
N LEU A 58 10.30 -19.58 -4.59
CA LEU A 58 10.92 -20.74 -3.90
C LEU A 58 10.00 -21.97 -3.76
N GLY A 59 9.07 -22.16 -4.70
CA GLY A 59 8.09 -23.25 -4.65
C GLY A 59 6.93 -23.02 -3.66
N LEU A 60 6.89 -21.87 -2.98
CA LEU A 60 5.81 -21.50 -2.08
C LEU A 60 4.72 -20.70 -2.81
N PRO A 61 3.43 -20.97 -2.50
CA PRO A 61 2.35 -20.12 -2.95
C PRO A 61 2.37 -18.75 -2.24
N ARG A 62 1.88 -17.73 -2.95
CA ARG A 62 1.63 -16.37 -2.46
C ARG A 62 0.21 -15.99 -2.91
N VAL A 63 -0.59 -15.48 -1.98
CA VAL A 63 -2.07 -15.44 -2.10
C VAL A 63 -2.66 -14.07 -1.78
N VAL A 64 -1.82 -13.03 -1.79
CA VAL A 64 -2.17 -11.61 -1.68
C VAL A 64 -1.43 -10.84 -2.78
N SER A 65 -1.49 -11.35 -4.01
CA SER A 65 -0.63 -10.93 -5.12
C SER A 65 -1.40 -10.25 -6.26
N THR A 66 -2.64 -10.67 -6.53
CA THR A 66 -3.45 -10.16 -7.67
C THR A 66 -4.75 -9.50 -7.23
N ASN A 67 -5.48 -8.92 -8.18
CA ASN A 67 -6.84 -8.42 -7.94
C ASN A 67 -7.79 -9.53 -7.46
N GLU A 68 -7.68 -10.73 -8.03
CA GLU A 68 -8.50 -11.89 -7.65
C GLU A 68 -8.22 -12.35 -6.21
N ASP A 69 -6.96 -12.27 -5.77
CA ASP A 69 -6.61 -12.51 -4.36
C ASP A 69 -7.30 -11.49 -3.44
N VAL A 70 -7.26 -10.21 -3.81
CA VAL A 70 -7.91 -9.14 -3.04
C VAL A 70 -9.42 -9.37 -2.93
N GLU A 71 -10.08 -9.69 -4.05
CA GLU A 71 -11.51 -10.00 -4.05
C GLU A 71 -11.84 -11.21 -3.17
N PHE A 72 -11.04 -12.27 -3.25
CA PHE A 72 -11.19 -13.44 -2.39
C PHE A 72 -11.07 -13.08 -0.90
N ILE A 73 -10.05 -12.32 -0.53
CA ILE A 73 -9.78 -11.92 0.87
C ILE A 73 -10.91 -11.07 1.42
N LEU A 74 -11.35 -10.05 0.68
CA LEU A 74 -12.42 -9.16 1.10
C LEU A 74 -13.77 -9.90 1.17
N GLY A 75 -13.99 -10.88 0.30
CA GLY A 75 -15.18 -11.73 0.29
C GLY A 75 -15.17 -12.86 1.33
N ALA A 76 -14.00 -13.27 1.84
CA ALA A 76 -13.91 -14.30 2.88
C ALA A 76 -14.63 -13.89 4.17
N VAL A 77 -14.59 -12.59 4.50
CA VAL A 77 -15.40 -11.93 5.52
C VAL A 77 -15.79 -10.55 5.02
N ASP A 78 -17.03 -10.41 4.54
CA ASP A 78 -17.55 -9.13 4.06
C ASP A 78 -17.86 -8.19 5.23
N ASN A 79 -16.82 -7.55 5.74
CA ASN A 79 -16.88 -6.60 6.84
C ASN A 79 -15.84 -5.50 6.61
N VAL A 80 -16.20 -4.25 6.88
CA VAL A 80 -15.31 -3.10 6.69
C VAL A 80 -13.99 -3.22 7.46
N HIS A 81 -13.96 -3.91 8.61
CA HIS A 81 -12.75 -4.15 9.40
C HIS A 81 -11.80 -5.17 8.76
N ASN A 82 -12.22 -5.90 7.73
CA ASN A 82 -11.39 -6.69 6.83
C ASN A 82 -11.00 -5.85 5.62
N GLY A 83 -9.80 -5.29 5.64
CA GLY A 83 -9.31 -4.40 4.59
C GLY A 83 -7.83 -4.57 4.25
N LEU A 84 -7.35 -3.63 3.46
CA LEU A 84 -6.06 -3.71 2.78
C LEU A 84 -5.07 -2.65 3.28
N THR A 85 -3.81 -3.03 3.36
CA THR A 85 -2.72 -2.10 3.10
C THR A 85 -2.47 -2.10 1.59
N PHE A 86 -2.87 -1.04 0.90
CA PHE A 86 -2.63 -0.94 -0.54
C PHE A 86 -1.19 -0.49 -0.78
N CYS A 87 -0.30 -1.44 -1.05
CA CYS A 87 1.08 -1.14 -1.40
C CYS A 87 1.25 -1.03 -2.91
N VAL A 88 1.39 0.20 -3.39
CA VAL A 88 1.52 0.52 -4.81
C VAL A 88 2.71 -0.22 -5.41
N GLY A 89 3.88 -0.11 -4.77
CA GLY A 89 5.10 -0.71 -5.29
C GLY A 89 5.05 -2.24 -5.35
N SER A 90 4.51 -2.89 -4.32
CA SER A 90 4.41 -4.36 -4.33
C SER A 90 3.49 -4.85 -5.44
N TYR A 91 2.29 -4.26 -5.60
CA TYR A 91 1.41 -4.62 -6.72
C TYR A 91 2.03 -4.30 -8.09
N ALA A 92 2.73 -3.17 -8.21
CA ALA A 92 3.35 -2.70 -9.44
C ALA A 92 4.53 -3.55 -9.93
N SER A 93 5.16 -4.32 -9.03
CA SER A 93 6.23 -5.25 -9.40
C SER A 93 5.78 -6.33 -10.39
N SER A 94 4.47 -6.60 -10.53
CA SER A 94 3.93 -7.43 -11.60
C SER A 94 3.22 -6.58 -12.67
N ALA A 95 3.55 -6.82 -13.94
CA ALA A 95 2.86 -6.20 -15.08
C ALA A 95 1.42 -6.71 -15.27
N SER A 96 1.03 -7.81 -14.62
CA SER A 96 -0.35 -8.32 -14.68
C SER A 96 -1.34 -7.48 -13.85
N ASN A 97 -0.84 -6.68 -12.90
CA ASN A 97 -1.68 -5.87 -12.03
C ASN A 97 -1.93 -4.49 -12.65
N GLN A 98 -3.21 -4.16 -12.86
CA GLN A 98 -3.63 -2.82 -13.24
C GLN A 98 -3.79 -1.97 -11.97
N VAL A 99 -2.66 -1.51 -11.42
CA VAL A 99 -2.57 -0.95 -10.06
C VAL A 99 -3.49 0.26 -9.85
N GLU A 100 -3.61 1.15 -10.84
CA GLU A 100 -4.50 2.31 -10.78
C GLU A 100 -5.98 1.88 -10.70
N ALA A 101 -6.37 0.89 -11.50
CA ALA A 101 -7.73 0.35 -11.48
C ALA A 101 -8.03 -0.37 -10.15
N MET A 102 -7.06 -1.14 -9.64
CA MET A 102 -7.18 -1.79 -8.33
C MET A 102 -7.34 -0.77 -7.19
N ALA A 103 -6.61 0.35 -7.25
CA ALA A 103 -6.72 1.41 -6.25
C ALA A 103 -8.11 2.04 -6.25
N GLU A 104 -8.69 2.30 -7.42
CA GLU A 104 -10.07 2.78 -7.56
C GLU A 104 -11.09 1.75 -7.06
N GLN A 105 -10.95 0.49 -7.48
CA GLN A 105 -11.87 -0.59 -7.14
C GLN A 105 -11.94 -0.87 -5.63
N HIS A 106 -10.78 -0.86 -4.95
CA HIS A 106 -10.67 -1.31 -3.56
C HIS A 106 -10.48 -0.17 -2.56
N ALA A 107 -10.67 1.10 -2.96
CA ALA A 107 -10.47 2.26 -2.10
C ALA A 107 -11.29 2.19 -0.81
N THR A 108 -12.56 1.77 -0.91
CA THR A 108 -13.50 1.68 0.23
C THR A 108 -13.09 0.65 1.28
N ARG A 109 -12.23 -0.31 0.92
CA ARG A 109 -11.70 -1.37 1.80
C ARG A 109 -10.22 -1.20 2.10
N THR A 110 -9.60 -0.10 1.68
CA THR A 110 -8.20 0.19 1.99
C THR A 110 -8.09 1.00 3.28
N HIS A 111 -7.30 0.54 4.25
CA HIS A 111 -7.14 1.22 5.55
C HIS A 111 -5.74 1.78 5.78
N PHE A 112 -4.80 1.43 4.91
CA PHE A 112 -3.44 1.98 4.92
C PHE A 112 -2.86 1.97 3.50
N VAL A 113 -2.02 2.93 3.16
CA VAL A 113 -1.43 3.03 1.81
C VAL A 113 0.09 3.15 1.89
N HIS A 114 0.80 2.34 1.12
CA HIS A 114 2.22 2.52 0.88
C HIS A 114 2.40 3.14 -0.51
N LEU A 115 2.78 4.41 -0.52
CA LEU A 115 3.00 5.17 -1.75
C LEU A 115 4.50 5.12 -2.07
N ARG A 116 4.93 4.07 -2.75
CA ARG A 116 6.24 3.96 -3.41
C ARG A 116 6.05 3.47 -4.84
N ASN A 117 7.09 3.54 -5.64
CA ASN A 117 7.06 3.13 -7.04
C ASN A 117 8.25 2.22 -7.37
N VAL A 118 8.14 1.49 -8.47
CA VAL A 118 9.17 0.57 -8.96
C VAL A 118 9.44 0.83 -10.43
N LYS A 119 10.53 0.29 -10.96
CA LYS A 119 10.78 0.12 -12.40
C LYS A 119 10.97 -1.36 -12.67
N ARG A 120 10.19 -1.92 -13.59
CA ARG A 120 10.38 -3.29 -14.08
C ARG A 120 11.54 -3.30 -15.07
N LEU A 121 12.44 -4.27 -14.92
CA LEU A 121 13.65 -4.36 -15.72
C LEU A 121 13.49 -5.29 -16.92
N ASP A 122 12.65 -6.32 -16.79
CA ASP A 122 12.48 -7.35 -17.80
C ASP A 122 11.11 -8.04 -17.72
N ALA A 123 10.86 -8.99 -18.62
CA ALA A 123 9.61 -9.73 -18.69
C ALA A 123 9.57 -10.92 -17.71
N GLU A 124 10.73 -11.32 -17.18
CA GLU A 124 10.94 -12.42 -16.25
C GLU A 124 10.57 -12.06 -14.80
N GLY A 125 10.30 -10.78 -14.53
CA GLY A 125 9.79 -10.29 -13.25
C GLY A 125 10.83 -9.55 -12.39
N SER A 126 11.99 -9.20 -12.96
CA SER A 126 12.97 -8.36 -12.27
C SER A 126 12.47 -6.93 -12.15
N PHE A 127 12.67 -6.30 -10.99
CA PHE A 127 12.34 -4.88 -10.77
C PHE A 127 13.30 -4.25 -9.76
N VAL A 128 13.31 -2.92 -9.72
CA VAL A 128 14.01 -2.11 -8.72
C VAL A 128 13.10 -1.04 -8.16
N GLU A 129 13.38 -0.60 -6.93
CA GLU A 129 12.73 0.60 -6.37
C GLU A 129 13.09 1.83 -7.19
N SER A 130 12.09 2.63 -7.56
CA SER A 130 12.29 3.87 -8.32
C SER A 130 12.07 5.11 -7.47
N ASP A 131 12.22 6.28 -8.09
CA ASP A 131 11.74 7.52 -7.50
C ASP A 131 10.21 7.46 -7.36
N HIS A 132 9.67 8.07 -6.29
CA HIS A 132 8.24 7.98 -5.93
C HIS A 132 7.31 8.44 -7.06
N LEU A 133 7.74 9.40 -7.88
CA LEU A 133 6.96 9.97 -8.98
C LEU A 133 7.44 9.53 -10.38
N ASP A 134 8.51 8.74 -10.49
CA ASP A 134 9.09 8.29 -11.77
C ASP A 134 9.30 6.77 -11.76
N GLY A 135 8.21 6.02 -11.95
CA GLY A 135 8.20 4.56 -12.01
C GLY A 135 7.06 4.02 -12.86
N GLU A 136 6.67 2.77 -12.64
CA GLU A 136 5.64 2.08 -13.44
C GLU A 136 4.22 2.61 -13.22
N VAL A 137 3.93 3.19 -12.05
CA VAL A 137 2.58 3.64 -11.68
C VAL A 137 2.43 5.14 -11.78
N ASP A 138 1.30 5.59 -12.33
CA ASP A 138 0.89 7.00 -12.29
C ASP A 138 0.46 7.37 -10.86
N MET A 139 1.42 7.87 -10.07
CA MET A 139 1.20 8.24 -8.68
C MET A 139 0.13 9.34 -8.52
N PHE A 140 -0.07 10.19 -9.53
CA PHE A 140 -1.15 11.18 -9.51
C PHE A 140 -2.52 10.50 -9.45
N ARG A 141 -2.75 9.47 -10.28
CA ARG A 141 -4.01 8.71 -10.28
C ARG A 141 -4.24 8.02 -8.94
N ILE A 142 -3.21 7.35 -8.41
CA ILE A 142 -3.30 6.67 -7.12
C ILE A 142 -3.68 7.63 -5.99
N VAL A 143 -2.95 8.74 -5.86
CA VAL A 143 -3.21 9.74 -4.80
C VAL A 143 -4.61 10.32 -4.97
N ARG A 144 -5.04 10.61 -6.21
CA ARG A 144 -6.40 11.12 -6.46
C ARG A 144 -7.49 10.12 -6.05
N SER A 145 -7.32 8.84 -6.33
CA SER A 145 -8.29 7.80 -5.93
C SER A 145 -8.47 7.74 -4.41
N PHE A 146 -7.36 7.76 -3.66
CA PHE A 146 -7.42 7.74 -2.20
C PHE A 146 -7.86 9.07 -1.58
N LEU A 147 -7.61 10.20 -2.24
CA LEU A 147 -8.19 11.49 -1.85
C LEU A 147 -9.72 11.52 -1.99
N ASN A 148 -10.25 10.96 -3.08
CA ASN A 148 -11.69 10.83 -3.29
C ASN A 148 -12.31 9.95 -2.19
N GLU A 149 -11.67 8.85 -1.85
CA GLU A 149 -12.11 7.98 -0.77
C GLU A 149 -12.06 8.68 0.60
N ARG A 150 -10.98 9.41 0.90
CA ARG A 150 -10.88 10.23 2.12
C ARG A 150 -12.04 11.23 2.21
N ARG A 151 -12.39 11.91 1.11
CA ARG A 151 -13.53 12.84 1.05
C ARG A 151 -14.86 12.11 1.29
N ARG A 152 -15.07 10.93 0.70
CA ARG A 152 -16.27 10.11 0.93
C ARG A 152 -16.40 9.75 2.42
N ARG A 153 -15.34 9.23 3.05
CA ARG A 153 -15.31 8.89 4.48
C ARG A 153 -15.63 10.09 5.37
N HIS A 154 -15.10 11.27 5.01
CA HIS A 154 -15.38 12.50 5.72
C HIS A 154 -16.87 12.86 5.66
N VAL A 155 -17.50 12.80 4.47
CA VAL A 155 -18.94 13.05 4.29
C VAL A 155 -19.80 12.03 5.05
N GLU A 156 -19.37 10.77 5.11
CA GLU A 156 -20.07 9.70 5.83
C GLU A 156 -19.82 9.68 7.35
N GLY A 157 -18.98 10.58 7.87
CA GLY A 157 -18.78 10.74 9.31
C GLY A 157 -17.99 9.61 9.97
N TRP A 158 -17.01 9.01 9.29
CA TRP A 158 -16.13 7.93 9.80
C TRP A 158 -15.16 8.35 10.95
N GLY A 159 -15.49 9.38 11.74
CA GLY A 159 -14.64 9.95 12.77
C GLY A 159 -13.79 11.12 12.28
N ALA A 160 -12.88 11.61 13.14
CA ALA A 160 -12.38 12.99 13.12
C ALA A 160 -11.84 13.53 11.78
N ASP A 161 -11.34 12.71 10.85
CA ASP A 161 -10.83 13.19 9.56
C ASP A 161 -11.16 12.31 8.34
N GLY A 162 -11.93 11.22 8.51
CA GLY A 162 -12.04 10.19 7.46
C GLY A 162 -10.65 9.69 6.99
N SER A 163 -9.66 9.74 7.88
CA SER A 163 -8.24 9.68 7.52
C SER A 163 -7.88 8.32 6.93
N LEU A 164 -7.19 8.37 5.80
CA LEU A 164 -6.58 7.22 5.17
C LEU A 164 -5.06 7.41 5.28
N PRO A 165 -4.42 6.81 6.30
CA PRO A 165 -2.99 7.00 6.52
C PRO A 165 -2.19 6.46 5.35
N PHE A 166 -1.06 7.10 5.07
CA PHE A 166 -0.09 6.61 4.11
C PHE A 166 1.34 6.78 4.63
N ARG A 167 2.27 6.04 4.02
CA ARG A 167 3.71 6.26 4.18
C ARG A 167 4.41 6.22 2.81
N PRO A 168 5.58 6.88 2.64
CA PRO A 168 6.38 6.81 1.42
C PRO A 168 7.03 5.42 1.20
N ASP A 169 6.85 4.51 2.15
CA ASP A 169 7.44 3.18 2.19
C ASP A 169 8.97 3.16 2.13
N HIS A 170 9.54 2.85 0.96
CA HIS A 170 10.99 2.78 0.76
C HIS A 170 11.53 4.08 0.15
N GLY A 171 12.82 4.33 0.31
CA GLY A 171 13.52 5.41 -0.35
C GLY A 171 14.96 5.03 -0.67
N HIS A 172 15.52 5.61 -1.73
CA HIS A 172 16.92 5.36 -2.08
C HIS A 172 17.86 5.85 -0.99
N GLN A 173 18.94 5.10 -0.78
CA GLN A 173 20.04 5.56 0.04
C GLN A 173 20.77 6.69 -0.70
N MET A 174 20.82 7.88 -0.11
CA MET A 174 21.34 9.08 -0.77
C MET A 174 21.97 10.05 0.22
N LEU A 175 22.80 10.96 -0.29
CA LEU A 175 23.50 11.98 0.50
C LEU A 175 24.24 11.34 1.70
N ASP A 176 24.09 11.90 2.90
CA ASP A 176 24.75 11.42 4.11
C ASP A 176 24.42 9.98 4.48
N ASP A 177 23.33 9.41 3.95
CA ASP A 177 22.99 8.00 4.18
C ASP A 177 23.99 7.05 3.50
N LEU A 178 24.73 7.50 2.47
CA LEU A 178 25.73 6.68 1.77
C LEU A 178 27.06 6.56 2.53
N ASN A 179 27.37 7.50 3.43
CA ASN A 179 28.71 7.68 4.00
C ASN A 179 28.81 7.13 5.43
N GLY A 180 28.94 5.81 5.57
CA GLY A 180 29.31 5.16 6.83
C GLY A 180 28.21 5.09 7.89
N LYS A 181 27.01 5.59 7.60
CA LYS A 181 25.84 5.37 8.46
C LYS A 181 25.31 3.96 8.23
N ALA A 182 25.11 3.21 9.32
CA ALA A 182 24.38 1.96 9.26
C ALA A 182 22.91 2.27 8.93
N THR A 183 22.42 1.72 7.82
CA THR A 183 21.04 1.90 7.36
C THR A 183 20.37 0.53 7.18
N ASN A 184 19.05 0.51 7.35
CA ASN A 184 18.25 -0.64 6.95
C ASN A 184 17.92 -0.51 5.45
N PRO A 185 18.04 -1.57 4.63
CA PRO A 185 17.80 -1.50 3.19
C PRO A 185 16.44 -0.89 2.85
N GLY A 186 16.42 0.20 2.08
CA GLY A 186 15.19 0.95 1.73
C GLY A 186 14.62 1.85 2.83
N TYR A 187 15.14 1.78 4.06
CA TYR A 187 14.62 2.52 5.23
C TYR A 187 15.54 3.64 5.71
N SER A 188 16.51 4.07 4.90
CA SER A 188 17.27 5.28 5.20
C SER A 188 16.35 6.51 5.27
N ALA A 189 16.79 7.55 5.97
CA ALA A 189 15.92 8.68 6.29
C ALA A 189 15.73 9.62 5.10
N ILE A 190 16.81 9.94 4.39
CA ILE A 190 16.83 11.04 3.42
C ILE A 190 16.00 10.71 2.18
N GLY A 191 16.14 9.49 1.64
CA GLY A 191 15.34 9.05 0.49
C GLY A 191 13.85 9.00 0.80
N ARG A 192 13.46 8.48 1.97
CA ARG A 192 12.05 8.44 2.39
C ARG A 192 11.49 9.83 2.69
N LEU A 193 12.30 10.72 3.26
CA LEU A 193 11.92 12.12 3.47
C LEU A 193 11.67 12.82 2.13
N ARG A 194 12.53 12.62 1.13
CA ARG A 194 12.31 13.14 -0.23
C ARG A 194 10.99 12.63 -0.80
N GLY A 195 10.77 11.31 -0.79
CA GLY A 195 9.53 10.72 -1.28
C GLY A 195 8.27 11.25 -0.58
N LEU A 196 8.31 11.39 0.74
CA LEU A 196 7.22 12.00 1.50
C LEU A 196 6.97 13.47 1.10
N ALA A 197 8.03 14.23 0.82
CA ALA A 197 7.90 15.62 0.37
C ALA A 197 7.27 15.70 -1.04
N GLU A 198 7.66 14.82 -1.95
CA GLU A 198 7.08 14.69 -3.30
C GLU A 198 5.59 14.37 -3.24
N LEU A 199 5.21 13.35 -2.46
CA LEU A 199 3.82 12.93 -2.27
C LEU A 199 2.96 14.01 -1.64
N ARG A 200 3.47 14.73 -0.62
CA ARG A 200 2.76 15.84 0.01
C ARG A 200 2.53 17.00 -0.98
N GLY A 201 3.52 17.29 -1.82
CA GLY A 201 3.38 18.30 -2.89
C GLY A 201 2.33 17.90 -3.92
N LEU A 202 2.33 16.63 -4.34
CA LEU A 202 1.34 16.06 -5.25
C LEU A 202 -0.08 16.14 -4.66
N GLU A 203 -0.25 15.72 -3.40
CA GLU A 203 -1.52 15.79 -2.68
C GLU A 203 -2.08 17.21 -2.62
N GLU A 204 -1.28 18.18 -2.14
CA GLU A 204 -1.69 19.58 -2.04
C GLU A 204 -2.04 20.17 -3.42
N GLY A 205 -1.27 19.82 -4.45
CA GLY A 205 -1.53 20.23 -5.82
C GLY A 205 -2.90 19.74 -6.32
N ILE A 206 -3.19 18.45 -6.16
CA ILE A 206 -4.48 17.84 -6.54
C ILE A 206 -5.63 18.54 -5.80
N VAL A 207 -5.52 18.67 -4.48
CA VAL A 207 -6.59 19.25 -3.65
C VAL A 207 -6.92 20.68 -4.08
N ARG A 208 -5.90 21.52 -4.30
CA ARG A 208 -6.11 22.93 -4.70
C ARG A 208 -6.68 23.05 -6.11
N SER A 209 -6.17 22.29 -7.06
CA SER A 209 -6.67 22.34 -8.44
C SER A 209 -8.15 21.95 -8.52
N GLU A 210 -8.60 20.99 -7.71
CA GLU A 210 -10.01 20.60 -7.65
C GLU A 210 -10.89 21.64 -6.94
N GLN A 211 -10.38 22.32 -5.90
CA GLN A 211 -11.08 23.42 -5.21
C GLN A 211 -11.24 24.65 -6.11
N GLU A 212 -10.23 24.96 -6.92
CA GLU A 212 -10.31 26.04 -7.90
C GLU A 212 -11.33 25.69 -9.01
N SER A 213 -11.31 24.45 -9.50
CA SER A 213 -12.24 23.98 -10.55
C SER A 213 -13.70 23.92 -10.09
N SER A 214 -13.94 23.69 -8.79
CA SER A 214 -15.29 23.65 -8.19
C SER A 214 -15.80 25.02 -7.72
N GLY A 215 -14.99 26.08 -7.81
CA GLY A 215 -15.34 27.43 -7.35
C GLY A 215 -15.27 27.66 -5.84
N GLU A 216 -14.80 26.67 -5.07
CA GLU A 216 -14.66 26.75 -3.60
C GLU A 216 -13.38 27.48 -3.13
N GLY A 217 -12.40 27.66 -4.02
CA GLY A 217 -11.07 28.21 -3.71
C GLY A 217 -11.04 29.63 -3.13
N ALA A 218 -12.06 30.47 -3.41
CA ALA A 218 -12.10 31.85 -2.93
C ALA A 218 -12.26 31.99 -1.39
N ALA A 219 -12.88 31.00 -0.73
CA ALA A 219 -13.15 31.05 0.71
C ALA A 219 -11.95 30.63 1.58
N ALA A 220 -11.09 29.73 1.08
CA ALA A 220 -9.94 29.20 1.82
C ALA A 220 -8.74 30.16 1.85
N ALA A 221 -8.49 30.90 0.77
CA ALA A 221 -7.41 31.89 0.67
C ALA A 221 -7.57 33.04 1.69
N ALA A 222 -8.81 33.45 1.98
CA ALA A 222 -9.12 34.51 2.94
C ALA A 222 -8.83 34.11 4.41
N LYS A 223 -8.80 32.82 4.74
CA LYS A 223 -8.47 32.34 6.10
C LYS A 223 -6.97 32.25 6.37
N ARG A 224 -6.14 31.93 5.35
CA ARG A 224 -4.68 31.82 5.52
C ARG A 224 -3.97 33.17 5.64
N SER A 225 -4.54 34.25 5.09
CA SER A 225 -3.97 35.61 5.20
C SER A 225 -4.10 36.26 6.58
N ARG A 226 -4.86 35.66 7.52
CA ARG A 226 -5.04 36.20 8.89
C ARG A 226 -4.08 35.61 9.92
N VAL A 227 -3.18 34.72 9.51
CA VAL A 227 -2.15 34.12 10.36
C VAL A 227 -0.79 34.27 9.65
N ALA A 228 -0.32 35.52 9.56
CA ALA A 228 1.04 35.90 9.22
C ALA A 228 1.40 37.12 10.07
#